data_AF-A0A0N0NJ53-F1
#
_entry.id   AF-A0A0N0NJ53-F1
#
_cell.length_a   1.000
_cell.length_b   1.000
_cell.length_c   1.000
_cell.angle_alpha   90.00
_cell.angle_beta   90.00
_cell.angle_gamma   90.00
#
_symmetry.space_group_name_H-M   'P 1'
#
loop_
_entity.id
_entity.type
_entity.pdbx_description
1 polymer ?
#
loop_
_entity_poly.entity_id
_entity_poly.type
_entity_poly.pdbx_seq_one_letter_code
_entity_poly.pdbx_strand_id
1 'polypeptide(L)'
;MNGVLNTDNTSIFGLSIDYGPFAFMDNFDPAYTPNHDDHMLRYSYRSQPSIIWWNLVRLGEALGELLGAGDRTDQETFVTKGVEEDFAPILIKRAEHIIDSTGDEYKAVFMSEYKRLMAARLGLKTQSESDFEKLYSNLLDTMEALELDFNHFFRRLSTVSLEDVSTEERRKETATRFFHAEGVTGLNEDRASASAKVASWLESWRARIAEDWGEHTSADAERQEAMNKVNPNFVPRGWILDEGSYYGR
;
A
#
# COMPACT_ATOMS: atom_id res chain seq x y z
N MET A 1 -4.56 -6.82 -5.14
CA MET A 1 -3.28 -7.54 -4.89
C MET A 1 -3.08 -8.52 -6.01
N ASN A 2 -1.91 -8.48 -6.65
CA ASN A 2 -1.56 -9.44 -7.69
C ASN A 2 -0.85 -10.63 -7.04
N GLY A 3 -1.32 -11.86 -7.29
CA GLY A 3 -0.74 -13.09 -6.75
C GLY A 3 0.36 -13.71 -7.61
N VAL A 4 0.72 -13.11 -8.75
CA VAL A 4 1.78 -13.54 -9.66
C VAL A 4 2.49 -12.33 -10.25
N LEU A 5 3.44 -11.77 -9.49
CA LEU A 5 4.28 -10.65 -9.93
C LEU A 5 5.63 -11.13 -10.49
N ASN A 6 5.58 -12.04 -11.46
CA ASN A 6 6.76 -12.41 -12.24
C ASN A 6 7.23 -11.24 -13.14
N THR A 7 8.44 -11.33 -13.69
CA THR A 7 9.02 -10.28 -14.55
C THR A 7 8.24 -10.05 -15.84
N ASP A 8 7.68 -11.11 -16.43
CA ASP A 8 6.79 -11.06 -17.60
C ASP A 8 5.44 -10.38 -17.31
N ASN A 9 5.02 -10.36 -16.05
CA ASN A 9 3.81 -9.68 -15.57
C ASN A 9 4.07 -8.25 -15.07
N THR A 10 5.28 -7.72 -15.28
CA THR A 10 5.65 -6.34 -14.91
C THR A 10 5.68 -5.47 -16.15
N SER A 11 4.63 -4.69 -16.36
CA SER A 11 4.53 -3.77 -17.50
C SER A 11 5.60 -2.67 -17.45
N ILE A 12 6.31 -2.45 -18.56
CA ILE A 12 7.26 -1.33 -18.69
C ILE A 12 6.60 0.05 -18.55
N PHE A 13 5.30 0.16 -18.86
CA PHE A 13 4.51 1.38 -18.65
C PHE A 13 4.01 1.56 -17.20
N GLY A 14 4.30 0.63 -16.28
CA GLY A 14 3.78 0.68 -14.90
C GLY A 14 2.29 0.35 -14.76
N LEU A 15 1.70 -0.34 -15.74
CA LEU A 15 0.30 -0.76 -15.71
C LEU A 15 0.12 -2.08 -14.97
N SER A 16 -1.01 -2.23 -14.27
CA SER A 16 -1.43 -3.53 -13.71
C SER A 16 -1.94 -4.43 -14.83
N ILE A 17 -1.29 -5.58 -15.03
CA ILE A 17 -1.57 -6.55 -16.09
C ILE A 17 -1.65 -7.98 -15.53
N ASP A 18 -2.08 -8.91 -16.38
CA ASP A 18 -2.22 -10.35 -16.12
C ASP A 18 -2.99 -10.67 -14.83
N TYR A 19 -4.31 -10.45 -14.89
CA TYR A 19 -5.25 -10.68 -13.79
C TYR A 19 -5.59 -12.17 -13.67
N GLY A 20 -4.63 -12.97 -13.18
CA GLY A 20 -4.81 -14.37 -12.79
C GLY A 20 -5.38 -14.49 -11.36
N PRO A 21 -4.64 -15.05 -10.39
CA PRO A 21 -5.06 -15.02 -8.99
C PRO A 21 -4.83 -13.62 -8.41
N PHE A 22 -5.83 -12.75 -8.52
CA PHE A 22 -5.83 -11.45 -7.87
C PHE A 22 -6.98 -11.37 -6.86
N ALA A 23 -6.80 -10.58 -5.81
CA ALA A 23 -7.88 -10.26 -4.89
C ALA A 23 -7.76 -8.85 -4.34
N PHE A 24 -8.89 -8.30 -3.95
CA PHE A 24 -8.94 -7.16 -3.04
C PHE A 24 -8.98 -7.67 -1.61
N MET A 25 -8.29 -6.96 -0.71
CA MET A 25 -8.16 -7.37 0.68
C MET A 25 -9.49 -7.16 1.40
N ASP A 26 -9.98 -8.21 2.05
CA ASP A 26 -11.13 -8.14 2.95
C ASP A 26 -10.64 -7.67 4.32
N ASN A 27 -10.24 -8.59 5.20
CA ASN A 27 -9.57 -8.25 6.46
C ASN A 27 -8.12 -7.89 6.20
N PHE A 28 -7.60 -6.91 6.94
CA PHE A 28 -6.20 -6.55 6.82
C PHE A 28 -5.30 -7.69 7.30
N ASP A 29 -4.52 -8.23 6.38
CA ASP A 29 -3.49 -9.23 6.65
C ASP A 29 -2.27 -8.90 5.78
N PRO A 30 -1.14 -8.47 6.37
CA PRO A 30 0.05 -8.12 5.61
C PRO A 30 0.67 -9.33 4.90
N ALA A 31 0.44 -10.54 5.39
CA ALA A 31 0.94 -11.79 4.82
C ALA A 31 0.01 -12.39 3.75
N TYR A 32 -1.19 -11.82 3.55
CA TYR A 32 -2.16 -12.35 2.59
C TYR A 32 -1.60 -12.41 1.16
N THR A 33 -1.79 -13.56 0.52
CA THR A 33 -1.56 -13.78 -0.92
C THR A 33 -2.81 -14.44 -1.53
N PRO A 34 -3.33 -13.95 -2.67
CA PRO A 34 -4.47 -14.57 -3.34
C PRO A 34 -4.09 -15.85 -4.10
N ASN A 35 -2.80 -16.13 -4.25
CA ASN A 35 -2.30 -17.30 -4.96
C ASN A 35 -2.09 -18.47 -4.00
N HIS A 36 -2.90 -19.53 -4.13
CA HIS A 36 -2.83 -20.72 -3.28
C HIS A 36 -1.54 -21.53 -3.46
N ASP A 37 -0.85 -21.37 -4.59
CA ASP A 37 0.44 -22.02 -4.86
C ASP A 37 1.63 -21.22 -4.29
N ASP A 38 1.41 -20.00 -3.80
CA ASP A 38 2.45 -19.15 -3.20
C ASP A 38 2.69 -19.50 -1.73
N HIS A 39 3.09 -20.75 -1.47
CA HIS A 39 3.37 -21.25 -0.11
C HIS A 39 4.50 -20.49 0.61
N MET A 40 5.38 -19.82 -0.15
CA MET A 40 6.50 -19.03 0.38
C MET A 40 6.14 -17.57 0.63
N LEU A 41 4.88 -17.16 0.37
CA LEU A 41 4.39 -15.79 0.53
C LEU A 41 5.22 -14.75 -0.24
N ARG A 42 5.78 -15.18 -1.38
CA ARG A 42 6.62 -14.36 -2.26
C ARG A 42 5.84 -13.14 -2.75
N TYR A 43 4.57 -13.31 -3.08
CA TYR A 43 3.68 -12.29 -3.62
C TYR A 43 2.64 -11.79 -2.60
N SER A 44 2.88 -12.04 -1.31
CA SER A 44 2.07 -11.46 -0.22
C SER A 44 2.02 -9.94 -0.29
N TYR A 45 0.95 -9.35 0.26
CA TYR A 45 0.73 -7.90 0.26
C TYR A 45 1.97 -7.09 0.67
N ARG A 46 2.60 -7.45 1.79
CA ARG A 46 3.81 -6.79 2.31
C ARG A 46 5.04 -6.94 1.40
N SER A 47 5.11 -8.00 0.61
CA SER A 47 6.28 -8.33 -0.21
C SER A 47 6.24 -7.68 -1.60
N GLN A 48 5.07 -7.26 -2.08
CA GLN A 48 4.91 -6.71 -3.43
C GLN A 48 5.91 -5.57 -3.76
N PRO A 49 6.17 -4.59 -2.88
CA PRO A 49 7.16 -3.54 -3.18
C PRO A 49 8.56 -4.11 -3.43
N SER A 50 9.02 -5.04 -2.57
CA SER A 50 10.32 -5.68 -2.74
C SER A 50 10.40 -6.55 -3.99
N ILE A 51 9.30 -7.21 -4.37
CA ILE A 51 9.23 -7.98 -5.62
C ILE A 51 9.29 -7.08 -6.85
N ILE A 52 8.58 -5.96 -6.87
CA ILE A 52 8.66 -4.99 -7.97
C ILE A 52 10.10 -4.46 -8.09
N TRP A 53 10.75 -4.15 -6.97
CA TRP A 53 12.17 -3.78 -6.99
C TRP A 53 13.06 -4.90 -7.58
N TRP A 54 12.84 -6.15 -7.17
CA TRP A 54 13.56 -7.28 -7.73
C TRP A 54 13.37 -7.42 -9.25
N ASN A 55 12.15 -7.21 -9.75
CA ASN A 55 11.87 -7.23 -11.19
C ASN A 55 12.57 -6.07 -11.93
N LEU A 56 12.63 -4.88 -11.33
CA LEU A 56 13.36 -3.73 -11.88
C LEU A 56 14.87 -3.99 -11.94
N VAL A 57 15.46 -4.67 -10.94
CA VAL A 57 16.87 -5.09 -10.97
C VAL A 57 17.12 -6.06 -12.12
N ARG A 58 16.23 -7.04 -12.34
CA ARG A 58 16.33 -7.97 -13.49
C ARG A 58 16.26 -7.24 -14.83
N LEU A 59 15.40 -6.22 -14.95
CA LEU A 59 15.35 -5.36 -16.13
C LEU A 59 16.65 -4.57 -16.30
N GLY A 60 17.18 -3.98 -15.22
CA GLY A 60 18.44 -3.25 -15.22
C GLY A 60 19.63 -4.11 -15.65
N GLU A 61 19.72 -5.34 -15.16
CA GLU A 61 20.76 -6.30 -15.56
C GLU A 61 20.64 -6.68 -17.04
N ALA A 62 19.43 -6.90 -17.54
CA ALA A 62 19.19 -7.18 -18.97
C ALA A 62 19.60 -6.00 -19.86
N LEU A 63 19.54 -4.78 -19.34
CA LEU A 63 19.98 -3.54 -20.02
C LEU A 63 21.41 -3.13 -19.65
N GLY A 64 22.14 -3.94 -18.87
CA GLY A 64 23.39 -3.55 -18.22
C GLY A 64 24.47 -3.09 -19.21
N GLU A 65 24.59 -3.75 -20.35
CA GLU A 65 25.53 -3.33 -21.40
C GLU A 65 25.22 -1.93 -21.94
N LEU A 66 23.94 -1.63 -22.21
CA LEU A 66 23.50 -0.32 -22.69
C LEU A 66 23.67 0.76 -21.61
N LEU A 67 23.30 0.46 -20.37
CA LEU A 67 23.44 1.38 -19.24
C LEU A 67 24.91 1.72 -18.96
N GLY A 68 25.79 0.71 -19.02
CA GLY A 68 27.21 0.88 -18.70
C GLY A 68 28.04 1.43 -19.86
N ALA A 69 27.61 1.24 -21.11
CA ALA A 69 28.32 1.73 -22.30
C ALA A 69 28.40 3.27 -22.35
N GLY A 70 27.37 3.97 -21.88
CA GLY A 70 27.34 5.43 -21.83
C GLY A 70 27.53 6.05 -23.23
N ASP A 71 28.53 6.90 -23.38
CA ASP A 71 28.89 7.54 -24.66
C ASP A 71 29.42 6.56 -25.71
N ARG A 72 29.78 5.33 -25.30
CA ARG A 72 30.25 4.29 -26.22
C ARG A 72 29.14 3.51 -26.90
N THR A 73 27.88 3.68 -26.49
CA THR A 73 26.73 2.89 -26.98
C THR A 73 26.56 2.96 -28.50
N ASP A 74 26.88 4.11 -29.11
CA ASP A 74 26.77 4.31 -30.56
C ASP A 74 28.09 4.08 -31.32
N GLN A 75 29.16 3.65 -30.64
CA GLN A 75 30.42 3.35 -31.32
C GLN A 75 30.25 2.13 -32.22
N GLU A 76 30.73 2.21 -33.46
CA GLU A 76 30.64 1.10 -34.43
C GLU A 76 31.23 -0.20 -33.86
N THR A 77 32.30 -0.10 -33.07
CA THR A 77 32.90 -1.26 -32.38
C THR A 77 31.94 -1.88 -31.37
N PHE A 78 31.25 -1.09 -30.54
CA PHE A 78 30.28 -1.60 -29.59
C PHE A 78 29.08 -2.24 -30.30
N VAL A 79 28.54 -1.59 -31.33
CA VAL A 79 27.39 -2.09 -32.09
C VAL A 79 27.69 -3.38 -32.84
N THR A 80 28.91 -3.51 -33.40
CA THR A 80 29.27 -4.65 -34.26
C THR A 80 29.99 -5.78 -33.52
N LYS A 81 30.73 -5.48 -32.45
CA LYS A 81 31.57 -6.44 -31.72
C LYS A 81 31.20 -6.58 -30.24
N GLY A 82 30.31 -5.75 -29.72
CA GLY A 82 29.92 -5.77 -28.31
C GLY A 82 30.97 -5.17 -27.38
N VAL A 83 31.00 -5.66 -26.14
CA VAL A 83 31.86 -5.14 -25.07
C VAL A 83 33.31 -5.62 -25.23
N GLU A 84 34.25 -4.69 -25.27
CA GLU A 84 35.69 -4.99 -25.24
C GLU A 84 36.12 -5.44 -23.82
N GLU A 85 37.04 -6.41 -23.75
CA GLU A 85 37.45 -7.04 -22.48
C GLU A 85 38.05 -6.06 -21.47
N ASP A 86 38.82 -5.08 -21.93
CA ASP A 86 39.42 -4.03 -21.12
C ASP A 86 38.38 -2.99 -20.63
N PHE A 87 37.27 -2.84 -21.34
CA PHE A 87 36.18 -1.96 -20.98
C PHE A 87 35.14 -2.61 -20.07
N ALA A 88 35.01 -3.95 -20.09
CA ALA A 88 34.01 -4.68 -19.33
C ALA A 88 33.97 -4.31 -17.82
N PRO A 89 35.10 -4.17 -17.10
CA PRO A 89 35.07 -3.77 -15.69
C PRO A 89 34.50 -2.36 -15.45
N ILE A 90 34.74 -1.44 -16.40
CA ILE A 90 34.23 -0.06 -16.32
C ILE A 90 32.73 -0.04 -16.60
N LEU A 91 32.29 -0.78 -17.62
CA LEU A 91 30.89 -0.93 -18.00
C LEU A 91 30.07 -1.52 -16.85
N ILE A 92 30.52 -2.65 -16.28
CA ILE A 92 29.83 -3.33 -15.17
C ILE A 92 29.64 -2.37 -14.00
N LYS A 93 30.73 -1.70 -13.57
CA LYS A 93 30.68 -0.76 -12.46
C LYS A 93 29.72 0.41 -12.71
N ARG A 94 29.62 0.89 -13.95
CA ARG A 94 28.66 1.95 -14.33
C ARG A 94 27.22 1.44 -14.26
N ALA A 95 26.96 0.26 -14.82
CA ALA A 95 25.63 -0.35 -14.79
C ALA A 95 25.15 -0.62 -13.35
N GLU A 96 25.99 -1.21 -12.52
CA GLU A 96 25.73 -1.44 -11.09
C GLU A 96 25.40 -0.14 -10.37
N HIS A 97 26.20 0.92 -10.59
CA HIS A 97 25.95 2.21 -9.97
C HIS A 97 24.60 2.82 -10.38
N ILE A 98 24.21 2.69 -11.64
CA ILE A 98 22.91 3.18 -12.13
C ILE A 98 21.75 2.38 -11.49
N ILE A 99 21.88 1.05 -11.42
CA ILE A 99 20.87 0.18 -10.80
C ILE A 99 20.73 0.54 -9.31
N ASP A 100 21.83 0.64 -8.58
CA ASP A 100 21.81 0.98 -7.15
C ASP A 100 21.18 2.36 -6.89
N SER A 101 21.59 3.37 -7.66
CA SER A 101 21.05 4.73 -7.54
C SER A 101 19.55 4.78 -7.86
N THR A 102 19.09 3.96 -8.82
CA THR A 102 17.66 3.82 -9.14
C THR A 102 16.90 3.17 -7.99
N GLY A 103 17.55 2.31 -7.21
CA GLY A 103 16.94 1.68 -6.03
C GLY A 103 16.62 2.67 -4.92
N ASP A 104 17.45 3.70 -4.74
CA ASP A 104 17.17 4.75 -3.77
C ASP A 104 16.03 5.66 -4.23
N GLU A 105 15.97 5.99 -5.53
CA GLU A 105 14.84 6.73 -6.12
C GLU A 105 13.54 5.91 -6.01
N TYR A 106 13.57 4.61 -6.31
CA TYR A 106 12.41 3.73 -6.17
C TYR A 106 11.84 3.78 -4.75
N LYS A 107 12.69 3.64 -3.73
CA LYS A 107 12.26 3.71 -2.33
C LYS A 107 11.67 5.08 -1.98
N ALA A 108 12.32 6.16 -2.43
CA ALA A 108 11.86 7.53 -2.17
C ALA A 108 10.48 7.79 -2.78
N VAL A 109 10.30 7.46 -4.06
CA VAL A 109 9.04 7.63 -4.79
C VAL A 109 7.96 6.74 -4.19
N PHE A 110 8.24 5.45 -3.95
CA PHE A 110 7.29 4.53 -3.34
C PHE A 110 6.81 5.04 -1.98
N MET A 111 7.73 5.43 -1.09
CA MET A 111 7.37 5.92 0.25
C MET A 111 6.61 7.24 0.20
N SER A 112 6.97 8.15 -0.71
CA SER A 112 6.25 9.41 -0.92
C SER A 112 4.80 9.16 -1.35
N GLU A 113 4.60 8.32 -2.36
CA GLU A 113 3.26 7.99 -2.87
C GLU A 113 2.44 7.18 -1.86
N TYR A 114 3.06 6.24 -1.14
CA TYR A 114 2.41 5.51 -0.06
C TYR A 114 1.88 6.46 1.02
N LYS A 115 2.72 7.38 1.51
CA LYS A 115 2.32 8.37 2.52
C LYS A 115 1.24 9.30 1.99
N ARG A 116 1.35 9.76 0.75
CA ARG A 116 0.36 10.63 0.10
C ARG A 116 -1.01 9.96 0.01
N LEU A 117 -1.05 8.70 -0.42
CA LEU A 117 -2.29 7.94 -0.56
C LEU A 117 -2.88 7.58 0.80
N MET A 118 -2.06 7.13 1.77
CA MET A 118 -2.53 6.83 3.13
C MET A 118 -3.06 8.08 3.85
N ALA A 119 -2.37 9.21 3.73
CA ALA A 119 -2.81 10.50 4.25
C ALA A 119 -4.21 10.86 3.70
N ALA A 120 -4.40 10.75 2.38
CA ALA A 120 -5.68 11.02 1.75
C ALA A 120 -6.80 10.08 2.27
N ARG A 121 -6.51 8.78 2.42
CA ARG A 121 -7.48 7.81 2.97
C ARG A 121 -7.86 8.11 4.41
N LEU A 122 -6.97 8.71 5.19
CA LEU A 122 -7.21 9.15 6.57
C LEU A 122 -7.80 10.55 6.70
N GLY A 123 -7.96 11.26 5.57
CA GLY A 123 -8.52 12.61 5.53
C GLY A 123 -7.52 13.70 5.90
N LEU A 124 -6.23 13.51 5.66
CA LEU A 124 -5.19 14.52 5.87
C LEU A 124 -4.89 15.28 4.57
N LYS A 125 -4.80 16.61 4.64
CA LYS A 125 -4.35 17.54 3.59
C LYS A 125 -2.84 17.67 3.57
N THR A 126 -2.22 17.68 4.75
CA THR A 126 -0.76 17.80 4.90
C THR A 126 -0.16 16.51 5.44
N GLN A 127 1.15 16.36 5.30
CA GLN A 127 1.90 15.23 5.84
C GLN A 127 2.87 15.73 6.91
N SER A 128 2.98 14.97 7.99
CA SER A 128 3.97 15.12 9.05
C SER A 128 4.79 13.84 9.17
N GLU A 129 6.06 13.94 9.56
CA GLU A 129 6.91 12.77 9.77
C GLU A 129 6.32 11.81 10.82
N SER A 130 5.68 12.36 11.85
CA SER A 130 5.08 11.57 12.92
C SER A 130 3.82 10.81 12.51
N ASP A 131 3.22 11.12 11.35
CA ASP A 131 2.01 10.45 10.86
C ASP A 131 2.27 8.96 10.60
N PHE A 132 3.49 8.60 10.18
CA PHE A 132 3.84 7.22 9.87
C PHE A 132 3.73 6.31 11.08
N GLU A 133 4.39 6.66 12.19
CA GLU A 133 4.35 5.84 13.40
C GLU A 133 3.00 5.98 14.13
N LYS A 134 2.55 7.23 14.36
CA LYS A 134 1.40 7.49 15.21
C LYS A 134 0.08 7.05 14.59
N LEU A 135 -0.05 7.18 13.26
CA LEU A 135 -1.30 6.91 12.56
C LEU A 135 -1.19 5.68 11.67
N TYR A 136 -0.20 5.60 10.78
CA TYR A 136 -0.21 4.58 9.72
C TYR A 136 0.14 3.20 10.30
N SER A 137 1.28 3.05 10.97
CA SER A 137 1.70 1.78 11.57
C SER A 137 0.69 1.32 12.62
N ASN A 138 0.40 2.17 13.62
CA ASN A 138 -0.56 1.83 14.67
C ASN A 138 -1.94 1.43 14.13
N LEU A 139 -2.40 2.05 13.03
CA LEU A 139 -3.65 1.63 12.40
C LEU A 139 -3.54 0.21 11.86
N LEU A 140 -2.53 -0.07 11.05
CA LEU A 140 -2.35 -1.36 10.41
C LEU A 140 -2.14 -2.46 11.46
N ASP A 141 -1.37 -2.20 12.51
CA ASP A 141 -1.19 -3.12 13.64
C ASP A 141 -2.52 -3.39 14.36
N THR A 142 -3.35 -2.35 14.54
CA THR A 142 -4.68 -2.49 15.14
C THR A 142 -5.63 -3.28 14.23
N MET A 143 -5.59 -3.03 12.91
CA MET A 143 -6.40 -3.75 11.94
C MET A 143 -6.01 -5.23 11.87
N GLU A 144 -4.72 -5.54 11.88
CA GLU A 144 -4.21 -6.91 11.88
C GLU A 144 -4.62 -7.64 13.16
N ALA A 145 -4.38 -7.03 14.33
CA ALA A 145 -4.70 -7.64 15.63
C ALA A 145 -6.20 -7.90 15.84
N LEU A 146 -7.07 -7.10 15.23
CA LEU A 146 -8.52 -7.20 15.37
C LEU A 146 -9.21 -7.76 14.13
N GLU A 147 -8.43 -8.16 13.10
CA GLU A 147 -8.90 -8.63 11.79
C GLU A 147 -9.96 -7.70 11.15
N LEU A 148 -9.72 -6.39 11.22
CA LEU A 148 -10.65 -5.39 10.70
C LEU A 148 -10.67 -5.40 9.18
N ASP A 149 -11.85 -5.16 8.60
CA ASP A 149 -11.99 -4.99 7.16
C ASP A 149 -11.22 -3.77 6.67
N PHE A 150 -10.24 -3.99 5.80
CA PHE A 150 -9.28 -2.98 5.35
C PHE A 150 -9.98 -1.81 4.66
N ASN A 151 -10.89 -2.09 3.72
CA ASN A 151 -11.52 -1.04 2.91
C ASN A 151 -12.69 -0.37 3.64
N HIS A 152 -13.51 -1.16 4.33
CA HIS A 152 -14.60 -0.64 5.13
C HIS A 152 -14.11 0.23 6.28
N PHE A 153 -12.95 -0.03 6.87
CA PHE A 153 -12.43 0.84 7.92
C PHE A 153 -12.31 2.29 7.44
N PHE A 154 -11.59 2.54 6.34
CA PHE A 154 -11.43 3.90 5.82
C PHE A 154 -12.77 4.48 5.35
N ARG A 155 -13.64 3.65 4.76
CA ARG A 155 -14.97 4.08 4.34
C ARG A 155 -15.82 4.54 5.52
N ARG A 156 -15.82 3.80 6.63
CA ARG A 156 -16.54 4.13 7.86
C ARG A 156 -15.91 5.32 8.57
N LEU A 157 -14.58 5.42 8.59
CA LEU A 157 -13.85 6.58 9.13
C LEU A 157 -14.25 7.87 8.42
N SER A 158 -14.55 7.79 7.12
CA SER A 158 -15.02 8.93 6.31
C SER A 158 -16.36 9.51 6.78
N THR A 159 -17.05 8.88 7.74
CA THR A 159 -18.31 9.36 8.34
C THR A 159 -18.15 9.84 9.78
N VAL A 160 -16.97 9.66 10.38
CA VAL A 160 -16.70 10.03 11.77
C VAL A 160 -16.39 11.53 11.83
N SER A 161 -17.13 12.24 12.69
CA SER A 161 -16.90 13.65 13.03
C SER A 161 -15.90 13.79 14.19
N LEU A 162 -15.29 14.97 14.38
CA LEU A 162 -14.43 15.19 15.56
C LEU A 162 -15.22 15.14 16.89
N GLU A 163 -16.52 15.37 16.81
CA GLU A 163 -17.46 15.29 17.93
C GLU A 163 -17.80 13.84 18.29
N ASP A 164 -17.82 12.91 17.34
CA ASP A 164 -17.95 11.47 17.60
C ASP A 164 -16.76 10.88 18.40
N VAL A 165 -15.66 11.62 18.51
CA VAL A 165 -14.41 11.16 19.15
C VAL A 165 -13.87 12.15 20.19
N SER A 166 -14.70 13.11 20.62
CA SER A 166 -14.30 14.19 21.53
C SER A 166 -13.95 13.72 22.94
N THR A 167 -14.61 12.67 23.46
CA THR A 167 -14.30 12.06 24.76
C THR A 167 -13.91 10.59 24.62
N GLU A 168 -13.29 10.02 25.65
CA GLU A 168 -12.89 8.62 25.64
C GLU A 168 -14.10 7.67 25.46
N GLU A 169 -15.21 7.96 26.12
CA GLU A 169 -16.45 7.19 26.02
C GLU A 169 -16.97 7.19 24.58
N ARG A 170 -16.99 8.37 23.94
CA ARG A 170 -17.42 8.50 22.55
C ARG A 170 -16.47 7.81 21.59
N ARG A 171 -15.16 7.86 21.83
CA ARG A 171 -14.18 7.10 21.05
C ARG A 171 -14.43 5.59 21.15
N LYS A 172 -14.73 5.06 22.35
CA LYS A 172 -15.07 3.64 22.55
C LYS A 172 -16.40 3.25 21.89
N GLU A 173 -17.40 4.13 21.90
CA GLU A 173 -18.66 3.93 21.19
C GLU A 173 -18.44 3.91 19.67
N THR A 174 -17.74 4.91 19.14
CA THR A 174 -17.39 5.02 17.72
C THR A 174 -16.53 3.85 17.24
N ALA A 175 -15.63 3.34 18.09
CA ALA A 175 -14.82 2.15 17.79
C ALA A 175 -15.68 0.94 17.36
N THR A 176 -16.88 0.79 17.92
CA THR A 176 -17.78 -0.32 17.58
C THR A 176 -18.25 -0.31 16.13
N ARG A 177 -18.22 0.87 15.47
CA ARG A 177 -18.57 1.01 14.05
C ARG A 177 -17.60 0.25 13.15
N PHE A 178 -16.36 -0.01 13.58
CA PHE A 178 -15.32 -0.63 12.76
C PHE A 178 -15.29 -2.16 12.81
N PHE A 179 -15.99 -2.78 13.76
CA PHE A 179 -16.03 -4.24 13.89
C PHE A 179 -16.96 -4.89 12.86
N HIS A 180 -16.80 -6.19 12.68
CA HIS A 180 -17.72 -7.01 11.89
C HIS A 180 -19.07 -7.13 12.60
N ALA A 181 -20.11 -7.54 11.86
CA ALA A 181 -21.45 -7.72 12.46
C ALA A 181 -21.44 -8.86 13.49
N GLU A 182 -20.60 -9.85 13.26
CA GLU A 182 -20.31 -11.01 14.11
C GLU A 182 -19.51 -10.63 15.38
N GLY A 183 -18.95 -9.42 15.42
CA GLY A 183 -18.18 -8.90 16.54
C GLY A 183 -16.68 -8.79 16.27
N VAL A 184 -15.88 -8.92 17.33
CA VAL A 184 -14.41 -8.94 17.26
C VAL A 184 -13.98 -10.38 16.99
N THR A 185 -13.23 -10.60 15.91
CA THR A 185 -12.81 -11.96 15.49
C THR A 185 -11.36 -12.27 15.85
N GLY A 186 -10.55 -11.25 16.18
CA GLY A 186 -9.17 -11.41 16.61
C GLY A 186 -9.01 -12.33 17.83
N LEU A 187 -8.06 -13.26 17.76
CA LEU A 187 -7.76 -14.22 18.82
C LEU A 187 -7.45 -13.50 20.14
N ASN A 188 -8.20 -13.82 21.20
CA ASN A 188 -8.02 -13.38 22.59
C ASN A 188 -8.37 -11.92 22.93
N GLU A 189 -9.07 -11.19 22.07
CA GLU A 189 -9.53 -9.84 22.37
C GLU A 189 -11.02 -9.82 22.74
N ASP A 190 -11.35 -9.35 23.94
CA ASP A 190 -12.74 -9.01 24.25
C ASP A 190 -13.14 -7.67 23.62
N ARG A 191 -14.44 -7.43 23.55
CA ARG A 191 -14.98 -6.22 22.93
C ARG A 191 -14.49 -4.93 23.61
N ALA A 192 -14.27 -4.96 24.93
CA ALA A 192 -13.84 -3.78 25.66
C ALA A 192 -12.38 -3.43 25.35
N SER A 193 -11.49 -4.43 25.32
CA SER A 193 -10.08 -4.29 24.92
C SER A 193 -9.98 -3.82 23.47
N ALA A 194 -10.70 -4.45 22.55
CA ALA A 194 -10.73 -4.05 21.14
C ALA A 194 -11.21 -2.60 20.96
N SER A 195 -12.31 -2.21 21.63
CA SER A 195 -12.80 -0.84 21.63
C SER A 195 -11.77 0.15 22.20
N ALA A 196 -11.03 -0.23 23.25
CA ALA A 196 -9.99 0.61 23.83
C ALA A 196 -8.82 0.84 22.85
N LYS A 197 -8.39 -0.19 22.12
CA LYS A 197 -7.32 -0.07 21.11
C LYS A 197 -7.71 0.90 20.00
N VAL A 198 -8.89 0.71 19.39
CA VAL A 198 -9.39 1.60 18.34
C VAL A 198 -9.63 3.01 18.90
N ALA A 199 -10.14 3.14 20.12
CA ALA A 199 -10.34 4.44 20.75
C ALA A 199 -9.03 5.21 20.99
N SER A 200 -7.95 4.52 21.36
CA SER A 200 -6.63 5.12 21.50
C SER A 200 -6.08 5.61 20.15
N TRP A 201 -6.28 4.82 19.10
CA TRP A 201 -5.91 5.26 17.75
C TRP A 201 -6.75 6.47 17.28
N LEU A 202 -8.06 6.45 17.51
CA LEU A 202 -8.97 7.57 17.18
C LEU A 202 -8.61 8.86 17.91
N GLU A 203 -8.02 8.79 19.10
CA GLU A 203 -7.49 9.96 19.81
C GLU A 203 -6.35 10.62 19.04
N SER A 204 -5.39 9.82 18.60
CA SER A 204 -4.25 10.29 17.80
C SER A 204 -4.73 10.85 16.46
N TRP A 205 -5.66 10.16 15.80
CA TRP A 205 -6.27 10.63 14.55
C TRP A 205 -7.01 11.96 14.75
N ARG A 206 -7.86 12.07 15.79
CA ARG A 206 -8.58 13.31 16.12
C ARG A 206 -7.63 14.49 16.30
N ALA A 207 -6.58 14.31 17.11
CA ALA A 207 -5.59 15.35 17.37
C ALA A 207 -4.94 15.84 16.07
N ARG A 208 -4.56 14.90 15.20
CA ARG A 208 -3.95 15.23 13.90
C ARG A 208 -4.93 15.91 12.95
N ILE A 209 -6.19 15.49 12.89
CA ILE A 209 -7.22 16.15 12.07
C ILE A 209 -7.48 17.58 12.56
N ALA A 210 -7.57 17.80 13.88
CA ALA A 210 -7.76 19.13 14.44
C ALA A 210 -6.59 20.07 14.11
N GLU A 211 -5.35 19.56 14.11
CA GLU A 211 -4.16 20.30 13.66
C GLU A 211 -4.24 20.66 12.16
N ASP A 212 -4.66 19.72 11.33
CA ASP A 212 -4.63 19.85 9.86
C ASP A 212 -5.78 20.70 9.27
N TRP A 213 -6.98 20.49 9.81
CA TRP A 213 -8.21 21.14 9.36
C TRP A 213 -8.63 22.31 10.25
N GLY A 214 -8.20 22.34 11.50
CA GLY A 214 -8.79 23.21 12.51
C GLY A 214 -10.14 22.69 13.00
N GLU A 215 -10.77 23.44 13.90
CA GLU A 215 -12.07 23.10 14.51
C GLU A 215 -13.21 24.02 14.02
N HIS A 216 -13.15 24.48 12.77
CA HIS A 216 -14.22 25.29 12.19
C HIS A 216 -15.43 24.45 11.76
N THR A 217 -16.61 25.06 11.69
CA THR A 217 -17.90 24.37 11.49
C THR A 217 -17.98 23.52 10.22
N SER A 218 -17.25 23.86 9.16
CA SER A 218 -17.21 23.12 7.89
C SER A 218 -16.10 22.07 7.79
N ALA A 219 -15.16 22.02 8.74
CA ALA A 219 -13.96 21.18 8.66
C ALA A 219 -14.30 19.69 8.50
N ASP A 220 -15.28 19.20 9.26
CA ASP A 220 -15.76 17.81 9.13
C ASP A 220 -16.37 17.56 7.75
N ALA A 221 -17.26 18.43 7.28
CA ALA A 221 -17.95 18.25 6.00
C ALA A 221 -16.94 18.22 4.82
N GLU A 222 -15.98 19.13 4.81
CA GLU A 222 -14.94 19.20 3.76
C GLU A 222 -14.00 17.98 3.81
N ARG A 223 -13.58 17.55 5.01
CA ARG A 223 -12.77 16.34 5.18
C ARG A 223 -13.51 15.09 4.70
N GLN A 224 -14.76 14.93 5.12
CA GLN A 224 -15.58 13.78 4.74
C GLN A 224 -15.77 13.73 3.22
N GLU A 225 -16.01 14.88 2.56
CA GLU A 225 -16.06 14.96 1.09
C GLU A 225 -14.73 14.51 0.45
N ALA A 226 -13.59 14.98 0.97
CA ALA A 226 -12.27 14.61 0.46
C ALA A 226 -12.00 13.10 0.62
N MET A 227 -12.31 12.53 1.79
CA MET A 227 -12.14 11.09 2.06
C MET A 227 -13.05 10.23 1.17
N ASN A 228 -14.30 10.66 0.94
CA ASN A 228 -15.24 9.94 0.08
C ASN A 228 -14.78 9.82 -1.38
N LYS A 229 -13.92 10.73 -1.87
CA LYS A 229 -13.36 10.68 -3.23
C LYS A 229 -12.30 9.59 -3.39
N VAL A 230 -11.65 9.17 -2.31
CA VAL A 230 -10.51 8.23 -2.34
C VAL A 230 -10.79 6.90 -1.64
N ASN A 231 -11.78 6.85 -0.74
CA ASN A 231 -12.19 5.64 -0.03
C ASN A 231 -13.41 5.02 -0.70
N PRO A 232 -13.23 3.94 -1.48
CA PRO A 232 -14.31 3.36 -2.27
C PRO A 232 -15.42 2.81 -1.38
N ASN A 233 -16.67 2.97 -1.81
CA ASN A 233 -17.81 2.33 -1.16
C ASN A 233 -17.95 0.85 -1.56
N PHE A 234 -17.40 0.47 -2.72
CA PHE A 234 -17.46 -0.88 -3.27
C PHE A 234 -16.09 -1.27 -3.81
N VAL A 235 -15.65 -2.48 -3.47
CA VAL A 235 -14.48 -3.16 -4.06
C VAL A 235 -14.93 -4.52 -4.55
N PRO A 236 -14.39 -5.05 -5.66
CA PRO A 236 -14.78 -6.36 -6.16
C PRO A 236 -14.14 -7.44 -5.29
N ARG A 237 -14.86 -7.84 -4.23
CA ARG A 237 -14.45 -8.88 -3.28
C ARG A 237 -14.43 -10.24 -3.96
N GLY A 238 -13.63 -11.18 -3.44
CA GLY A 238 -13.46 -12.52 -4.03
C GLY A 238 -14.80 -13.22 -4.31
N TRP A 239 -15.68 -13.26 -3.32
CA TRP A 239 -17.00 -13.89 -3.45
C TRP A 239 -17.90 -13.25 -4.52
N ILE A 240 -17.78 -11.95 -4.78
CA ILE A 240 -18.52 -11.26 -5.85
C ILE A 240 -18.01 -11.70 -7.23
N LEU A 241 -16.69 -11.86 -7.36
CA LEU A 241 -16.06 -12.31 -8.60
C LEU A 241 -16.39 -13.78 -8.91
N ASP A 242 -16.47 -14.61 -7.86
CA ASP A 242 -16.85 -16.02 -7.97
C ASP A 242 -18.32 -16.18 -8.39
N GLU A 243 -19.25 -15.42 -7.78
CA GLU A 243 -20.66 -15.42 -8.16
C GLU A 243 -20.88 -14.95 -9.61
N GLY A 244 -20.22 -13.86 -10.02
CA GLY A 244 -20.29 -13.37 -11.41
C GLY A 244 -19.82 -14.40 -12.43
N SER A 245 -18.81 -15.20 -12.06
CA SER A 245 -18.27 -16.29 -12.90
C SER A 245 -19.18 -17.51 -12.98
N TYR A 246 -20.09 -17.69 -12.01
CA TYR A 246 -21.08 -18.76 -12.01
C TYR A 246 -22.27 -18.46 -12.92
N TYR A 247 -22.75 -17.21 -12.93
CA TYR A 247 -23.88 -16.80 -13.78
C TYR A 247 -23.50 -16.48 -15.23
N GLY A 248 -22.20 -16.32 -15.53
CA GLY A 248 -21.68 -16.10 -16.88
C GLY A 248 -21.42 -17.38 -17.70
N ARG A 249 -21.70 -18.57 -17.15
CA ARG A 249 -21.55 -19.87 -17.83
C ARG A 249 -22.89 -20.45 -18.27
#